data_AF-A0A2P5XD83-F1
#
_entry.id   AF-A0A2P5XD83-F1
#
_cell.length_a   1.000
_cell.length_b   1.000
_cell.length_c   1.000
_cell.angle_alpha   90.00
_cell.angle_beta   90.00
_cell.angle_gamma   90.00
#
_symmetry.space_group_name_H-M   'P 1'
#
loop_
_entity.id
_entity.type
_entity.pdbx_description
1 polymer ?
#
loop_
_entity_poly.entity_id
_entity_poly.type
_entity_poly.pdbx_seq_one_letter_code
_entity_poly.pdbx_strand_id
1 'polypeptide(L)'
;MVLQKGRAASQHLRQTRIAECLIGDETGTVLFTARNDQELMKPGNTVILRNAKIDMFKGSMRLAVDKWGRIEVTEPANFIVKEDNNLSLVEYELVNVVEVEAGMNTND
;
A
#
# COMPACT_ATOMS: atom_id res chain seq x y z
N MET A 1 -28.38 -25.55 38.39
CA MET A 1 -27.15 -25.44 37.57
C MET A 1 -27.46 -24.48 36.43
N VAL A 2 -27.05 -23.22 36.56
CA VAL A 2 -27.39 -22.16 35.59
C VAL A 2 -26.32 -22.17 34.50
N LEU A 3 -26.73 -22.51 33.28
CA LEU A 3 -25.85 -22.54 32.12
C LEU A 3 -25.61 -21.10 31.63
N GLN A 4 -24.48 -20.51 32.00
CA GLN A 4 -24.05 -19.23 31.42
C GLN A 4 -23.66 -19.46 29.96
N LYS A 5 -24.50 -18.94 29.06
CA LYS A 5 -24.24 -18.85 27.63
C LYS A 5 -23.02 -17.93 27.44
N GLY A 6 -21.87 -18.53 27.14
CA GLY A 6 -20.65 -17.79 26.82
C GLY A 6 -20.95 -16.81 25.69
N ARG A 7 -20.69 -15.52 25.94
CA ARG A 7 -20.65 -14.52 24.87
C ARG A 7 -19.60 -15.00 23.86
N ALA A 8 -20.02 -15.32 22.65
CA ALA A 8 -19.11 -15.52 21.55
C ALA A 8 -18.23 -14.27 21.46
N ALA A 9 -16.95 -14.41 21.80
CA ALA A 9 -15.99 -13.33 21.61
C ALA A 9 -16.14 -12.88 20.15
N SER A 10 -16.44 -11.60 19.96
CA SER A 10 -16.63 -11.01 18.64
C SER A 10 -15.47 -11.42 17.74
N GLN A 11 -15.75 -11.84 16.51
CA GLN A 11 -14.73 -12.10 15.48
C GLN A 11 -13.80 -10.89 15.20
N HIS A 12 -14.05 -9.75 15.86
CA HIS A 12 -13.35 -8.47 15.78
C HIS A 12 -12.06 -8.34 16.62
N LEU A 13 -11.60 -9.39 17.32
CA LEU A 13 -10.32 -9.39 18.05
C LEU A 13 -9.23 -10.26 17.38
N ARG A 14 -9.33 -10.51 16.07
CA ARG A 14 -8.19 -11.08 15.35
C ARG A 14 -7.09 -10.03 15.27
N GLN A 15 -5.96 -10.29 15.93
CA GLN A 15 -4.76 -9.48 15.82
C GLN A 15 -4.39 -9.37 14.33
N THR A 16 -4.41 -8.14 13.80
CA THR A 16 -4.08 -7.92 12.39
C THR A 16 -2.61 -8.25 12.19
N ARG A 17 -2.32 -9.23 11.32
CA ARG A 17 -0.94 -9.57 10.95
C ARG A 17 -0.51 -8.59 9.86
N ILE A 18 0.64 -7.95 10.05
CA ILE A 18 1.21 -7.01 9.09
C ILE A 18 2.63 -7.47 8.78
N ALA A 19 2.99 -7.45 7.50
CA ALA A 19 4.36 -7.62 7.03
C ALA A 19 4.67 -6.54 5.99
N GLU A 20 5.93 -6.12 5.93
CA GLU A 20 6.42 -5.26 4.87
C GLU A 20 7.23 -6.11 3.89
N CYS A 21 6.96 -5.93 2.60
CA CYS A 21 7.62 -6.66 1.53
C CYS A 21 8.21 -5.64 0.56
N LEU A 22 9.50 -5.75 0.24
CA LEU A 22 10.06 -4.98 -0.87
C LEU A 22 9.62 -5.62 -2.19
N ILE A 23 8.96 -4.85 -3.04
CA ILE A 23 8.52 -5.26 -4.37
C ILE A 23 8.98 -4.23 -5.39
N GLY A 24 9.04 -4.61 -6.67
CA GLY A 24 9.41 -3.68 -7.72
C GLY A 24 9.30 -4.27 -9.12
N ASP A 25 9.53 -3.39 -10.09
CA ASP A 25 9.56 -3.65 -11.52
C ASP A 25 10.83 -3.02 -12.13
N GLU A 26 10.91 -2.94 -13.45
CA GLU A 26 12.04 -2.30 -14.16
C GLU A 26 12.19 -0.80 -13.88
N THR A 27 11.19 -0.15 -13.25
CA THR A 27 11.17 1.29 -12.98
C THR A 27 11.64 1.62 -11.58
N GLY A 28 11.41 0.73 -10.61
CA GLY A 28 11.84 0.95 -9.23
C GLY A 28 11.27 -0.06 -8.25
N THR A 29 11.47 0.23 -6.96
CA THR A 29 10.95 -0.57 -5.85
C THR A 29 10.12 0.28 -4.89
N VAL A 30 9.20 -0.37 -4.18
CA VAL A 30 8.37 0.23 -3.14
C VAL A 30 8.07 -0.80 -2.06
N LEU A 31 7.93 -0.35 -0.82
CA LEU A 31 7.47 -1.20 0.27
C LEU A 31 5.96 -1.46 0.11
N PHE A 32 5.59 -2.73 0.05
CA PHE A 32 4.22 -3.20 0.11
C PHE A 32 3.83 -3.58 1.53
N THR A 33 2.70 -3.09 2.02
CA THR A 33 2.15 -3.48 3.32
C THR A 33 1.19 -4.65 3.16
N ALA A 34 1.67 -5.87 3.42
CA ALA A 34 0.87 -7.08 3.42
C ALA A 34 0.06 -7.20 4.71
N ARG A 35 -1.23 -7.53 4.61
CA ARG A 35 -2.13 -7.69 5.75
C ARG A 35 -2.81 -9.05 5.76
N ASN A 36 -2.91 -9.65 6.94
CA ASN A 36 -3.63 -10.89 7.23
C ASN A 36 -3.28 -12.02 6.25
N ASP A 37 -4.19 -12.35 5.34
CA ASP A 37 -4.13 -13.55 4.50
C ASP A 37 -3.42 -13.30 3.15
N GLN A 38 -2.56 -12.29 3.09
CA GLN A 38 -1.71 -11.98 1.93
C GLN A 38 -0.36 -12.73 1.98
N GLU A 39 -0.39 -14.00 2.43
CA GLU A 39 0.80 -14.84 2.61
C GLU A 39 1.54 -15.17 1.29
N LEU A 40 0.93 -14.87 0.16
CA LEU A 40 1.52 -14.99 -1.19
C LEU A 40 2.63 -13.96 -1.47
N MET A 41 2.74 -12.90 -0.65
CA MET A 41 3.81 -11.90 -0.75
C MET A 41 5.12 -12.44 -0.17
N LYS A 42 5.74 -13.40 -0.87
CA LYS A 42 7.00 -14.03 -0.47
C LYS A 42 8.14 -13.63 -1.39
N PRO A 43 9.39 -13.58 -0.90
CA PRO A 43 10.56 -13.37 -1.74
C PRO A 43 10.59 -14.35 -2.92
N GLY A 44 10.91 -13.85 -4.11
CA GLY A 44 10.98 -14.64 -5.34
C GLY A 44 9.65 -14.84 -6.08
N ASN A 45 8.50 -14.55 -5.46
CA ASN A 45 7.23 -14.57 -6.19
C ASN A 45 7.12 -13.35 -7.11
N THR A 46 6.66 -13.58 -8.35
CA THR A 46 6.15 -12.51 -9.22
C THR A 46 4.64 -12.41 -9.02
N VAL A 47 4.15 -11.19 -8.79
CA VAL A 47 2.72 -10.94 -8.53
C VAL A 47 2.19 -9.80 -9.40
N ILE A 48 0.91 -9.90 -9.75
CA ILE A 48 0.13 -8.81 -10.33
C ILE A 48 -0.75 -8.24 -9.22
N LEU A 49 -0.61 -6.93 -8.97
CA LEU A 49 -1.42 -6.18 -8.02
C LEU A 49 -2.44 -5.36 -8.78
N ARG A 50 -3.73 -5.68 -8.62
CA ARG A 50 -4.84 -4.98 -9.28
C ARG A 50 -5.56 -4.09 -8.29
N ASN A 51 -5.87 -2.87 -8.72
CA ASN A 51 -6.51 -1.85 -7.88
C ASN A 51 -5.77 -1.65 -6.55
N ALA A 52 -4.43 -1.63 -6.65
CA ALA A 52 -3.58 -1.24 -5.54
C ALA A 52 -3.63 0.27 -5.35
N LYS A 53 -3.35 0.73 -4.14
CA LYS A 53 -3.30 2.13 -3.77
C LYS A 53 -1.97 2.48 -3.13
N ILE A 54 -1.63 3.76 -3.19
CA ILE A 54 -0.53 4.32 -2.42
C ILE A 54 -1.08 4.81 -1.08
N ASP A 55 -0.49 4.31 -0.01
CA ASP A 55 -0.68 4.80 1.35
C ASP A 55 0.56 5.64 1.73
N MET A 56 0.35 6.92 2.02
CA MET A 56 1.41 7.79 2.55
C MET A 56 1.62 7.50 4.03
N PHE A 57 2.82 7.08 4.40
CA PHE A 57 3.21 6.82 5.78
C PHE A 57 4.43 7.64 6.15
N LYS A 58 4.25 8.58 7.09
CA LYS A 58 5.31 9.47 7.59
C LYS A 58 6.10 10.17 6.46
N GLY A 59 5.39 10.67 5.45
CA GLY A 59 5.99 11.36 4.30
C GLY A 59 6.44 10.43 3.16
N SER A 60 6.49 9.10 3.35
CA SER A 60 6.95 8.19 2.31
C SER A 60 5.86 7.25 1.81
N MET A 61 5.98 6.81 0.55
CA MET A 61 4.98 5.96 -0.09
C MET A 61 5.10 4.50 0.38
N ARG A 62 3.95 3.84 0.56
CA ARG A 62 3.80 2.38 0.61
C ARG A 62 2.70 1.95 -0.35
N LEU A 63 2.86 0.78 -0.95
CA LEU A 63 1.82 0.17 -1.77
C LEU A 63 0.96 -0.75 -0.89
N ALA A 64 -0.35 -0.76 -1.12
CA ALA A 64 -1.26 -1.66 -0.44
C ALA A 64 -2.38 -2.11 -1.38
N VAL A 65 -2.95 -3.29 -1.11
CA VAL A 65 -4.17 -3.78 -1.76
C VAL A 65 -5.25 -3.90 -0.70
N ASP A 66 -6.39 -3.22 -0.92
CA ASP A 66 -7.54 -3.26 -0.03
C ASP A 66 -8.59 -4.28 -0.48
N LYS A 67 -9.79 -4.24 0.12
CA LYS A 67 -10.90 -5.16 -0.17
C LYS A 67 -11.42 -5.12 -1.61
N TRP A 68 -11.09 -4.08 -2.38
CA TRP A 68 -11.51 -3.91 -3.77
C TRP A 68 -10.41 -4.28 -4.77
N GLY A 69 -9.21 -4.60 -4.29
CA GLY A 69 -8.12 -5.04 -5.12
C GLY A 69 -7.87 -6.53 -5.04
N ARG A 70 -6.94 -6.99 -5.87
CA ARG A 70 -6.58 -8.41 -5.99
C ARG A 70 -5.09 -8.55 -6.14
N ILE A 71 -4.55 -9.63 -5.56
CA ILE A 71 -3.18 -10.06 -5.81
C ILE A 71 -3.22 -11.42 -6.50
N GLU A 72 -2.50 -11.54 -7.61
CA GLU A 72 -2.41 -12.75 -8.42
C GLU A 72 -0.94 -13.16 -8.53
N VAL A 73 -0.59 -14.38 -8.15
CA VAL A 73 0.75 -14.93 -8.44
C VAL A 73 0.80 -15.27 -9.92
N THR A 74 1.92 -14.96 -10.58
CA THR A 74 2.13 -15.20 -12.01
C THR A 74 3.46 -15.88 -12.25
N GLU A 75 3.71 -16.26 -13.51
CA GLU A 75 5.01 -16.72 -13.98
C GLU A 75 6.12 -15.69 -13.70
N PRO A 76 7.39 -16.12 -13.61
CA PRO A 76 8.51 -15.22 -13.37
C PRO A 76 8.52 -14.04 -14.33
N ALA A 77 8.72 -12.84 -13.78
CA ALA A 77 8.89 -11.63 -14.57
C ALA A 77 10.08 -11.77 -15.55
N ASN A 78 9.90 -11.27 -16.77
CA ASN A 78 10.96 -11.20 -17.79
C ASN A 78 11.70 -9.85 -17.76
N PHE A 79 11.80 -9.24 -16.58
CA PHE A 79 12.49 -7.97 -16.36
C PHE A 79 13.41 -8.06 -15.15
N ILE A 80 14.40 -7.17 -15.13
CA ILE A 80 15.29 -7.00 -13.99
C ILE A 80 14.73 -5.86 -13.14
N VAL A 81 14.50 -6.12 -11.86
CA VAL A 81 14.00 -5.11 -10.93
C VAL A 81 15.05 -4.02 -10.75
N LYS A 82 14.60 -2.77 -10.80
CA LYS A 82 15.45 -1.60 -10.58
C LYS A 82 15.57 -1.28 -9.08
N GLU A 83 16.45 -2.02 -8.40
CA GLU A 83 16.61 -1.96 -6.94
C GLU A 83 17.19 -0.63 -6.42
N ASP A 84 17.92 0.11 -7.26
CA ASP A 84 18.53 1.40 -6.89
C ASP A 84 17.51 2.54 -6.76
N ASN A 85 16.31 2.40 -7.35
CA ASN A 85 15.25 3.39 -7.29
C ASN A 85 14.15 2.98 -6.30
N ASN A 86 14.42 3.14 -5.00
CA ASN A 86 13.46 2.79 -3.95
C ASN A 86 12.59 3.99 -3.53
N LEU A 87 11.34 3.99 -4.00
CA LEU A 87 10.36 5.05 -3.75
C LEU A 87 9.90 5.14 -2.29
N SER A 88 10.12 4.08 -1.49
CA SER A 88 9.75 4.07 -0.08
C SER A 88 10.75 4.81 0.82
N LEU A 89 11.93 5.13 0.28
CA LEU A 89 12.97 5.95 0.93
C LEU A 89 12.84 7.44 0.60
N VAL A 90 12.00 7.80 -0.37
CA VAL A 90 11.74 9.19 -0.72
C VAL A 90 10.70 9.76 0.23
N GLU A 91 10.99 10.93 0.77
CA GLU A 91 10.08 11.71 1.60
C GLU A 91 9.41 12.81 0.77
N TYR A 92 8.10 12.93 0.91
CA TYR A 92 7.26 13.91 0.25
C TYR A 92 6.53 14.75 1.30
N GLU A 93 6.37 16.02 0.98
CA GLU A 93 5.57 16.96 1.76
C GLU A 93 4.24 17.23 1.06
N LEU A 94 3.16 17.30 1.84
CA LEU A 94 1.87 17.70 1.30
C LEU A 94 1.89 19.20 1.01
N VAL A 95 1.92 19.55 -0.27
CA VAL A 95 1.82 20.94 -0.71
C VAL A 95 0.36 21.27 -0.98
N ASN A 96 -0.18 22.22 -0.20
CA ASN A 96 -1.49 22.79 -0.48
C ASN A 96 -1.33 23.83 -1.59
N VAL A 97 -1.93 23.57 -2.74
CA VAL A 97 -2.00 24.57 -3.81
C VAL A 97 -3.03 25.62 -3.38
N VAL A 98 -2.55 26.82 -3.05
CA VAL A 98 -3.42 27.99 -2.85
C VAL A 98 -3.74 28.52 -4.24
N GLU A 99 -4.99 28.42 -4.67
CA GLU A 99 -5.44 29.12 -5.88
C GLU A 99 -5.31 30.62 -5.62
N VAL A 100 -4.28 31.23 -6.21
CA VAL A 100 -4.22 32.69 -6.33
C VAL A 100 -5.27 33.08 -7.35
N GLU A 101 -6.39 33.61 -6.87
CA GLU A 101 -7.32 34.35 -7.73
C GLU A 101 -6.50 35.43 -8.43
N ALA A 102 -6.41 35.33 -9.76
CA ALA A 102 -5.77 36.33 -10.58
C ALA A 102 -6.51 37.66 -10.34
N GLY A 103 -5.89 38.53 -9.54
CA GLY A 103 -6.39 39.85 -9.26
C GLY A 103 -6.76 40.55 -10.56
N MET A 104 -7.96 41.10 -10.60
CA MET A 104 -8.42 41.98 -11.67
C MET A 104 -7.38 43.11 -11.84
N ASN A 105 -6.58 43.04 -12.90
CA ASN A 105 -5.94 44.21 -13.47
C ASN A 105 -7.05 45.05 -14.10
N THR A 106 -7.67 45.94 -13.32
CA THR A 106 -8.37 47.09 -13.88
C THR A 106 -7.31 48.12 -14.25
N ASN A 107 -6.93 48.13 -15.53
CA ASN A 107 -6.35 49.34 -16.11
C ASN A 107 -7.47 50.38 -16.14
N ASP A 108 -7.43 51.33 -15.20
CA ASP A 108 -8.03 52.66 -15.31
C ASP A 108 -7.01 53.69 -14.83
#